data_AF-A0A939JJR7-F1
#
_entry.id   AF-A0A939JJR7-F1
#
_cell.length_a   1.000
_cell.length_b   1.000
_cell.length_c   1.000
_cell.angle_alpha   90.00
_cell.angle_beta   90.00
_cell.angle_gamma   90.00
#
_symmetry.space_group_name_H-M   'P 1'
#
loop_
_entity.id
_entity.type
_entity.pdbx_description
1 polymer ?
#
loop_
_entity_poly.entity_id
_entity_poly.type
_entity_poly.pdbx_seq_one_letter_code
_entity_poly.pdbx_strand_id
1 'polypeptide(L)'
;MRKLSRAAIRTGAAVGIALAAASANIEPSAAAGRSMIIDKRDGGGQTRPMAQPQAESYMVNVLKDQRQLKKEPSLKQALNQAFNGDGKATGGYKFKNHRVLHTSSGDGQTSTTLFYFNSDANTMTLFAVGEHLAGPKTRYKITVYGQAGTDFAQGKTISL
;
A
#
# COMPACT_ATOMS: atom_id res chain seq x y z
N MET A 1 70.80 -7.39 -11.44
CA MET A 1 70.66 -8.82 -11.08
C MET A 1 69.61 -8.92 -9.98
N ARG A 2 68.38 -9.34 -10.30
CA ARG A 2 67.82 -10.68 -10.05
C ARG A 2 67.77 -11.10 -8.56
N LYS A 3 66.52 -11.35 -8.12
CA LYS A 3 66.01 -12.36 -7.15
C LYS A 3 65.70 -11.87 -5.71
N LEU A 4 64.41 -11.90 -5.33
CA LEU A 4 63.68 -12.94 -4.53
C LEU A 4 63.99 -12.76 -3.01
N SER A 5 63.11 -12.81 -2.01
CA SER A 5 61.71 -13.18 -1.84
C SER A 5 61.31 -12.91 -0.35
N ARG A 6 60.01 -13.08 -0.07
CA ARG A 6 59.37 -13.44 1.22
C ARG A 6 58.71 -12.30 2.00
N ALA A 7 57.48 -12.00 1.56
CA ALA A 7 56.41 -11.52 2.42
C ALA A 7 56.02 -12.61 3.42
N ALA A 8 56.02 -12.26 4.71
CA ALA A 8 55.44 -13.06 5.78
C ALA A 8 54.07 -12.50 6.14
N ILE A 9 53.11 -13.41 6.11
CA ILE A 9 51.68 -13.25 6.38
C ILE A 9 51.49 -12.89 7.86
N ARG A 10 50.76 -11.81 8.14
CA ARG A 10 50.08 -11.63 9.43
C ARG A 10 48.59 -11.36 9.19
N THR A 11 47.86 -12.43 9.39
CA THR A 11 46.42 -12.55 9.54
C THR A 11 45.94 -11.63 10.66
N GLY A 12 45.15 -10.61 10.32
CA GLY A 12 44.42 -9.77 11.26
C GLY A 12 42.95 -9.76 10.83
N ALA A 13 42.10 -10.40 11.63
CA ALA A 13 40.70 -10.63 11.36
C ALA A 13 39.93 -9.31 11.22
N ALA A 14 39.30 -9.09 10.06
CA ALA A 14 38.27 -8.07 9.89
C ALA A 14 36.97 -8.61 10.50
N VAL A 15 36.59 -8.07 11.67
CA VAL A 15 35.27 -8.28 12.25
C VAL A 15 34.26 -7.53 11.38
N GLY A 16 33.58 -8.29 10.51
CA GLY A 16 32.44 -7.80 9.75
C GLY A 16 31.25 -7.58 10.68
N ILE A 17 30.83 -6.34 10.84
CA ILE A 17 29.50 -6.03 11.37
C ILE A 17 28.55 -6.15 10.19
N ALA A 18 28.07 -7.37 9.95
CA ALA A 18 26.92 -7.61 9.10
C ALA A 18 25.68 -7.07 9.82
N LEU A 19 25.15 -5.94 9.35
CA LEU A 19 23.84 -5.46 9.74
C LEU A 19 22.81 -6.47 9.19
N ALA A 20 22.33 -7.35 10.06
CA ALA A 20 21.31 -8.32 9.73
C ALA A 20 20.02 -7.58 9.34
N ALA A 21 19.74 -7.51 8.05
CA ALA A 21 18.39 -7.25 7.57
C ALA A 21 17.53 -8.43 8.03
N ALA A 22 16.65 -8.17 9.00
CA ALA A 22 15.65 -9.12 9.45
C ALA A 22 14.76 -9.51 8.27
N SER A 23 15.05 -10.65 7.64
CA SER A 23 14.13 -11.32 6.74
C SER A 23 12.95 -11.80 7.57
N ALA A 24 11.89 -10.99 7.63
CA ALA A 24 10.59 -11.48 8.02
C ALA A 24 10.13 -12.48 6.95
N ASN A 25 10.24 -13.77 7.26
CA ASN A 25 9.54 -14.83 6.53
C ASN A 25 8.05 -14.60 6.75
N ILE A 26 7.42 -13.86 5.84
CA ILE A 26 5.97 -13.77 5.75
C ILE A 26 5.53 -14.83 4.75
N GLU A 27 4.81 -15.83 5.25
CA GLU A 27 4.24 -16.89 4.42
C GLU A 27 3.33 -16.27 3.33
N PRO A 28 3.45 -16.71 2.06
CA PRO A 28 2.57 -16.23 1.01
C PRO A 28 1.17 -16.81 1.20
N SER A 29 0.23 -15.98 1.68
CA SER A 29 -1.20 -16.29 1.62
C SER A 29 -1.62 -16.45 0.15
N ALA A 30 -2.39 -17.52 -0.12
CA ALA A 30 -2.68 -18.11 -1.43
C ALA A 30 -3.60 -17.29 -2.36
N ALA A 31 -3.43 -15.97 -2.45
CA ALA A 31 -3.89 -15.19 -3.59
C ALA A 31 -2.78 -15.22 -4.65
N ALA A 32 -3.07 -15.76 -5.85
CA ALA A 32 -2.10 -15.84 -6.94
C ALA A 32 -1.36 -14.51 -7.18
N GLY A 33 -0.14 -14.37 -6.64
CA GLY A 33 0.87 -13.35 -6.96
C GLY A 33 0.44 -11.88 -7.04
N ARG A 34 -0.70 -11.46 -6.47
CA ARG A 34 -1.15 -10.08 -6.64
C ARG A 34 -0.27 -9.13 -5.86
N SER A 35 0.05 -7.99 -6.47
CA SER A 35 0.86 -6.94 -5.88
C SER A 35 0.14 -5.60 -5.93
N MET A 36 0.48 -4.72 -4.97
CA MET A 36 -0.07 -3.38 -4.88
C MET A 36 1.05 -2.34 -5.00
N ILE A 37 0.87 -1.40 -5.92
CA ILE A 37 1.59 -0.14 -5.98
C ILE A 37 0.75 0.89 -5.23
N ILE A 38 1.38 1.75 -4.44
CA ILE A 38 0.73 2.86 -3.76
C ILE A 38 1.18 4.15 -4.43
N ASP A 39 0.25 4.84 -5.08
CA ASP A 39 0.43 6.20 -5.57
C ASP A 39 0.30 7.15 -4.38
N LYS A 40 1.44 7.68 -3.92
CA LYS A 40 1.47 8.53 -2.73
C LYS A 40 0.67 9.80 -2.99
N ARG A 41 0.25 10.43 -1.90
CA ARG A 41 -0.54 11.67 -1.93
C ARG A 41 0.05 12.71 -2.89
N ASP A 42 -0.83 13.38 -3.62
CA ASP A 42 -0.54 14.54 -4.47
C ASP A 42 0.65 14.29 -5.44
N GLY A 43 0.74 13.07 -5.97
CA GLY A 43 1.80 12.70 -6.90
C GLY A 43 3.20 12.60 -6.26
N GLY A 44 3.30 12.37 -4.94
CA GLY A 44 4.55 12.19 -4.19
C GLY A 44 5.40 10.96 -4.59
N GLY A 45 5.17 10.42 -5.78
CA GLY A 45 5.79 9.22 -6.32
C GLY A 45 5.01 7.94 -5.99
N GLN A 46 5.40 6.87 -6.66
CA GLN A 46 4.84 5.54 -6.45
C GLN A 46 5.78 4.67 -5.62
N THR A 47 5.23 3.76 -4.83
CA THR A 47 6.04 2.67 -4.26
C THR A 47 6.43 1.68 -5.35
N ARG A 48 7.36 0.77 -5.03
CA ARG A 48 7.52 -0.46 -5.82
C ARG A 48 6.28 -1.36 -5.60
N PRO A 49 6.02 -2.32 -6.50
CA PRO A 49 4.99 -3.34 -6.26
C PRO A 49 5.28 -4.08 -4.95
N MET A 50 4.26 -4.21 -4.12
CA MET A 50 4.34 -4.83 -2.79
C MET A 50 3.36 -5.99 -2.68
N ALA A 51 3.78 -7.07 -2.02
CA ALA A 51 2.85 -8.10 -1.59
C ALA A 51 1.89 -7.53 -0.52
N GLN A 52 0.75 -8.18 -0.31
CA GLN A 52 -0.26 -7.74 0.66
C GLN A 52 0.30 -7.42 2.05
N PRO A 53 1.18 -8.24 2.67
CA PRO A 53 1.70 -7.91 4.00
C PRO A 53 2.57 -6.65 4.03
N GLN A 54 3.29 -6.38 2.93
CA GLN A 54 4.12 -5.18 2.80
C GLN A 54 3.24 -3.94 2.58
N ALA A 55 2.19 -4.06 1.75
CA ALA A 55 1.23 -2.99 1.54
C ALA A 55 0.45 -2.66 2.82
N GLU A 56 0.08 -3.67 3.60
CA GLU A 56 -0.52 -3.51 4.93
C GLU A 56 0.42 -2.75 5.86
N SER A 57 1.65 -3.23 6.04
CA SER A 57 2.63 -2.58 6.92
C SER A 57 2.88 -1.13 6.52
N TYR A 58 3.00 -0.85 5.21
CA TYR A 58 3.14 0.49 4.68
C TYR A 58 1.94 1.37 5.07
N MET A 59 0.72 0.92 4.80
CA MET A 59 -0.48 1.71 5.05
C MET A 59 -0.78 1.89 6.55
N VAL A 60 -0.45 0.92 7.39
CA VAL A 60 -0.53 1.07 8.86
C VAL A 60 0.43 2.15 9.35
N ASN A 61 1.65 2.22 8.81
CA ASN A 61 2.57 3.31 9.13
C ASN A 61 2.01 4.68 8.69
N VAL A 62 1.37 4.76 7.52
CA VAL A 62 0.69 5.99 7.08
C VAL A 62 -0.44 6.39 8.05
N LEU A 63 -1.25 5.42 8.50
CA LEU A 63 -2.30 5.68 9.50
C LEU A 63 -1.70 6.12 10.83
N LYS A 64 -0.56 5.57 11.24
CA LYS A 64 0.18 5.96 12.44
C LYS A 64 0.62 7.42 12.37
N ASP A 65 1.27 7.80 11.29
CA ASP A 65 1.77 9.17 11.08
C ASP A 65 0.62 10.20 11.07
N GLN A 66 -0.55 9.79 10.58
CA GLN A 66 -1.75 10.63 10.55
C GLN A 66 -2.62 10.54 11.81
N ARG A 67 -2.19 9.80 12.85
CA ARG A 67 -2.93 9.58 14.10
C ARG A 67 -4.32 8.95 13.87
N GLN A 68 -4.44 8.07 12.88
CA GLN A 68 -5.66 7.35 12.50
C GLN A 68 -5.57 5.83 12.74
N LEU A 69 -4.69 5.36 13.64
CA LEU A 69 -4.51 3.92 13.93
C LEU A 69 -5.80 3.17 14.26
N LYS A 70 -6.82 3.84 14.80
CA LYS A 70 -8.15 3.24 15.03
C LYS A 70 -8.78 2.63 13.76
N LYS A 71 -8.34 3.04 12.56
CA LYS A 71 -8.78 2.51 11.26
C LYS A 71 -8.03 1.25 10.82
N GLU A 72 -6.99 0.84 11.53
CA GLU A 72 -6.13 -0.30 11.16
C GLU A 72 -6.93 -1.59 10.91
N PRO A 73 -7.85 -2.04 11.80
CA PRO A 73 -8.60 -3.28 11.55
C PRO A 73 -9.41 -3.22 10.25
N SER A 74 -10.08 -2.09 10.02
CA SER A 74 -10.86 -1.84 8.80
C SER A 74 -9.98 -1.77 7.55
N LEU A 75 -8.77 -1.20 7.67
CA LEU A 75 -7.78 -1.16 6.58
C LEU A 75 -7.35 -2.57 6.19
N LYS A 76 -6.99 -3.42 7.17
CA LYS A 76 -6.56 -4.81 6.91
C LYS A 76 -7.65 -5.59 6.19
N GLN A 77 -8.89 -5.48 6.66
CA GLN A 77 -10.02 -6.15 6.03
C GLN A 77 -10.27 -5.63 4.59
N ALA A 78 -10.19 -4.32 4.37
CA ALA A 78 -10.35 -3.74 3.04
C ALA A 78 -9.21 -4.15 2.07
N LEU A 79 -7.98 -4.28 2.58
CA LEU A 79 -6.85 -4.80 1.81
C LEU A 79 -7.06 -6.27 1.45
N ASN A 80 -7.46 -7.11 2.41
CA ASN A 80 -7.76 -8.52 2.15
C ASN A 80 -8.80 -8.66 1.02
N GLN A 81 -9.90 -7.89 1.09
CA GLN A 81 -10.90 -7.84 0.03
C GLN A 81 -10.31 -7.43 -1.32
N ALA A 82 -9.45 -6.41 -1.35
CA ALA A 82 -8.84 -5.94 -2.60
C ALA A 82 -7.96 -7.02 -3.25
N PHE A 83 -7.09 -7.65 -2.45
CA PHE A 83 -6.21 -8.73 -2.90
C PHE A 83 -6.98 -10.00 -3.29
N ASN A 84 -8.08 -10.31 -2.62
CA ASN A 84 -8.97 -11.42 -3.01
C ASN A 84 -9.77 -11.16 -4.29
N GLY A 85 -9.83 -9.90 -4.75
CA GLY A 85 -10.58 -9.54 -5.96
C GLY A 85 -12.01 -9.11 -5.70
N ASP A 86 -12.38 -8.87 -4.44
CA ASP A 86 -13.72 -8.46 -4.01
C ASP A 86 -14.00 -6.95 -4.23
N GLY A 87 -13.22 -6.32 -5.12
CA GLY A 87 -13.38 -4.91 -5.49
C GLY A 87 -14.67 -4.65 -6.26
N LYS A 88 -15.40 -3.60 -5.87
CA LYS A 88 -16.61 -3.16 -6.57
C LYS A 88 -16.30 -1.98 -7.47
N ALA A 89 -16.96 -1.91 -8.63
CA ALA A 89 -16.84 -0.75 -9.51
C ALA A 89 -17.33 0.52 -8.81
N THR A 90 -16.53 1.58 -8.86
CA THR A 90 -16.86 2.90 -8.32
C THR A 90 -17.64 3.69 -9.38
N GLY A 91 -18.76 3.14 -9.84
CA GLY A 91 -19.62 3.78 -10.85
C GLY A 91 -18.87 4.25 -12.12
N GLY A 92 -19.17 5.47 -12.56
CA GLY A 92 -18.53 6.09 -13.74
C GLY A 92 -17.16 6.72 -13.48
N TYR A 93 -16.63 6.66 -12.25
CA TYR A 93 -15.38 7.33 -11.91
C TYR A 93 -14.18 6.64 -12.57
N LYS A 94 -13.26 7.47 -13.05
CA LYS A 94 -11.99 7.04 -13.64
C LYS A 94 -10.83 7.77 -12.98
N PHE A 95 -9.69 7.12 -12.94
CA PHE A 95 -8.42 7.73 -12.54
C PHE A 95 -7.34 7.31 -13.54
N LYS A 96 -6.61 8.28 -14.10
CA LYS A 96 -5.61 8.04 -15.17
C LYS A 96 -6.16 7.18 -16.33
N ASN A 97 -7.43 7.41 -16.71
CA ASN A 97 -8.19 6.65 -17.72
C ASN A 97 -8.52 5.17 -17.36
N HIS A 98 -8.22 4.72 -16.14
CA HIS A 98 -8.64 3.41 -15.64
C HIS A 98 -9.96 3.49 -14.88
N ARG A 99 -10.78 2.44 -14.99
CA ARG A 99 -11.97 2.29 -14.15
C ARG A 99 -11.56 2.10 -12.69
N VAL A 100 -12.18 2.86 -11.79
CA VAL A 100 -11.87 2.78 -10.37
C VAL A 100 -12.68 1.66 -9.73
N LEU A 101 -12.00 0.88 -8.90
CA LEU A 101 -12.58 -0.08 -7.97
C LEU A 101 -12.47 0.46 -6.55
N HIS A 102 -13.36 -0.02 -5.68
CA HIS A 102 -13.25 0.21 -4.26
C HIS A 102 -13.55 -1.03 -3.44
N THR A 103 -12.90 -1.13 -2.28
CA THR A 103 -13.28 -2.02 -1.19
C THR A 103 -13.51 -1.19 0.05
N SER A 104 -14.51 -1.54 0.84
CA SER A 104 -14.86 -0.79 2.04
C SER A 104 -15.16 -1.76 3.16
N SER A 105 -14.49 -1.57 4.29
CA SER A 105 -14.70 -2.35 5.51
C SER A 105 -14.84 -1.41 6.70
N GLY A 106 -15.60 -1.83 7.71
CA GLY A 106 -15.90 -1.02 8.88
C GLY A 106 -16.78 -1.75 9.89
N ASP A 107 -16.78 -1.25 11.13
CA ASP A 107 -17.52 -1.78 12.27
C ASP A 107 -18.76 -0.93 12.64
N GLY A 108 -19.11 0.03 11.77
CA GLY A 108 -20.19 0.99 12.00
C GLY A 108 -19.77 2.26 12.74
N GLN A 109 -18.60 2.28 13.39
CA GLN A 109 -18.03 3.49 14.00
C GLN A 109 -16.83 4.01 13.20
N THR A 110 -16.01 3.10 12.71
CA THR A 110 -14.88 3.36 11.85
C THR A 110 -15.03 2.60 10.54
N SER A 111 -14.56 3.20 9.48
CA SER A 111 -14.46 2.54 8.19
C SER A 111 -13.23 3.02 7.44
N THR A 112 -12.75 2.13 6.58
CA THR A 112 -11.68 2.38 5.63
C THR A 112 -12.16 1.92 4.25
N THR A 113 -12.09 2.83 3.30
CA THR A 113 -12.41 2.57 1.90
C THR A 113 -11.16 2.77 1.06
N LEU A 114 -10.76 1.75 0.32
CA LEU A 114 -9.64 1.82 -0.61
C LEU A 114 -10.16 2.13 -2.01
N PHE A 115 -9.54 3.07 -2.70
CA PHE A 115 -9.79 3.36 -4.11
C PHE A 115 -8.55 3.02 -4.93
N TYR A 116 -8.72 2.08 -5.86
CA TYR A 116 -7.64 1.54 -6.65
C TYR A 116 -8.10 1.19 -8.06
N PHE A 117 -7.15 0.90 -8.95
CA PHE A 117 -7.44 0.30 -10.24
C PHE A 117 -6.45 -0.82 -10.52
N ASN A 118 -6.85 -1.80 -11.33
CA ASN A 118 -5.93 -2.82 -11.82
C ASN A 118 -5.07 -2.20 -12.93
N SER A 119 -3.76 -2.09 -12.68
CA SER A 119 -2.78 -1.63 -13.67
C SER A 119 -2.51 -2.72 -14.70
N ASP A 120 -2.53 -3.98 -14.27
CA ASP A 120 -2.51 -5.18 -15.09
C ASP A 120 -3.28 -6.32 -14.37
N ALA A 121 -3.18 -7.56 -14.87
CA ALA A 121 -3.88 -8.71 -14.29
C ALA A 121 -3.48 -9.02 -12.84
N ASN A 122 -2.23 -8.72 -12.45
CA ASN A 122 -1.64 -9.09 -11.16
C ASN A 122 -1.26 -7.86 -10.32
N THR A 123 -1.26 -6.66 -10.88
CA THR A 123 -0.87 -5.42 -10.18
C THR A 123 -2.05 -4.48 -10.04
N MET A 124 -2.31 -4.07 -8.80
CA MET A 124 -3.25 -2.99 -8.50
C MET A 124 -2.51 -1.72 -8.05
N THR A 125 -3.05 -0.56 -8.38
CA THR A 125 -2.55 0.72 -7.92
C THR A 125 -3.57 1.36 -6.98
N LEU A 126 -3.25 1.42 -5.69
CA LEU A 126 -3.98 2.19 -4.68
C LEU A 126 -3.57 3.66 -4.81
N PHE A 127 -4.53 4.55 -4.98
CA PHE A 127 -4.24 5.98 -5.16
C PHE A 127 -5.04 6.90 -4.24
N ALA A 128 -6.11 6.38 -3.62
CA ALA A 128 -6.80 7.10 -2.58
C ALA A 128 -7.38 6.20 -1.49
N VAL A 129 -7.46 6.72 -0.25
CA VAL A 129 -8.11 6.08 0.88
C VAL A 129 -9.09 7.04 1.54
N GLY A 130 -10.25 6.51 1.89
CA GLY A 130 -11.36 7.27 2.44
C GLY A 130 -12.08 6.54 3.55
N GLU A 131 -13.22 7.10 3.91
CA GLU A 131 -14.15 6.55 4.87
C GLU A 131 -15.57 6.61 4.33
N HIS A 132 -16.35 5.59 4.63
CA HIS A 132 -17.77 5.54 4.33
C HIS A 132 -18.49 6.55 5.23
N LEU A 133 -19.25 7.45 4.61
CA LEU A 133 -20.15 8.37 5.28
C LEU A 133 -21.51 7.73 5.47
N ALA A 134 -22.01 7.75 6.71
CA ALA A 134 -23.39 7.36 6.99
C ALA A 134 -24.39 8.25 6.22
N GLY A 135 -25.49 7.65 5.78
CA GLY A 135 -26.57 8.36 5.12
C GLY A 135 -27.38 7.48 4.16
N PRO A 136 -28.42 8.05 3.53
CA PRO A 136 -29.31 7.31 2.63
C PRO A 136 -28.68 6.95 1.28
N LYS A 137 -27.50 7.51 0.97
CA LYS A 137 -26.74 7.25 -0.26
C LYS A 137 -25.33 6.80 0.10
N THR A 138 -24.79 5.89 -0.70
CA THR A 138 -23.42 5.41 -0.55
C THR A 138 -22.44 6.52 -0.91
N ARG A 139 -21.74 7.03 0.11
CA ARG A 139 -20.81 8.15 -0.05
C ARG A 139 -19.52 7.88 0.68
N TYR A 140 -18.41 8.33 0.12
CA TYR A 140 -17.07 8.12 0.68
C TYR A 140 -16.29 9.41 0.69
N LYS A 141 -15.82 9.82 1.87
CA LYS A 141 -14.94 10.98 2.01
C LYS A 141 -13.49 10.53 1.89
N ILE A 142 -12.71 11.15 1.01
CA ILE A 142 -11.27 10.89 0.90
C ILE A 142 -10.56 11.54 2.08
N THR A 143 -9.87 10.74 2.89
CA THR A 143 -9.28 11.19 4.16
C THR A 143 -7.79 10.92 4.26
N VAL A 144 -7.29 9.89 3.57
CA VAL A 144 -5.90 9.44 3.62
C VAL A 144 -5.45 9.19 2.21
N TYR A 145 -4.40 9.86 1.75
CA TYR A 145 -3.94 9.79 0.36
C TYR A 145 -5.06 10.15 -0.64
N GLY A 146 -4.90 11.30 -1.28
CA GLY A 146 -5.76 11.75 -2.35
C GLY A 146 -4.88 12.42 -3.39
N GLN A 147 -5.44 12.60 -4.58
CA GLN A 147 -4.70 13.12 -5.72
C GLN A 147 -5.28 14.48 -6.08
N ALA A 148 -4.55 15.56 -5.76
CA ALA A 148 -4.93 16.92 -6.13
C ALA A 148 -5.31 17.03 -7.61
N GLY A 149 -6.29 17.89 -7.89
CA GLY A 149 -6.80 18.08 -9.26
C GLY A 149 -7.71 16.97 -9.78
N THR A 150 -8.01 15.93 -8.98
CA THR A 150 -8.92 14.84 -9.39
C THR A 150 -10.18 14.79 -8.52
N ASP A 151 -11.13 13.92 -8.87
CA ASP A 151 -12.30 13.63 -8.03
C ASP A 151 -11.93 12.96 -6.70
N PHE A 152 -10.74 12.36 -6.64
CA PHE A 152 -10.21 11.68 -5.47
C PHE A 152 -9.20 12.54 -4.69
N ALA A 153 -9.28 13.87 -4.81
CA ALA A 153 -8.50 14.78 -3.98
C ALA A 153 -8.92 14.65 -2.50
N GLN A 154 -7.97 14.79 -1.58
CA GLN A 154 -8.25 14.69 -0.15
C GLN A 154 -9.29 15.73 0.27
N GLY A 155 -10.27 15.31 1.08
CA GLY A 155 -11.42 16.13 1.49
C GLY A 155 -12.63 16.06 0.56
N LYS A 156 -12.48 15.60 -0.69
CA LYS A 156 -13.62 15.37 -1.59
C LYS A 156 -14.45 14.17 -1.16
N THR A 157 -15.70 14.16 -1.62
CA THR A 157 -16.64 13.05 -1.39
C THR A 157 -17.04 12.42 -2.72
N ILE A 158 -16.82 11.12 -2.83
CA ILE A 158 -17.33 10.28 -3.92
C ILE A 158 -18.74 9.84 -3.55
N SER A 159 -19.68 9.99 -4.46
CA SER A 159 -21.07 9.51 -4.29
C SER A 159 -21.36 8.47 -5.36
N LEU A 160 -21.90 7.32 -4.94
CA LEU A 160 -22.37 6.22 -5.80
C LEU A 160 -23.90 6.15 -5.82
#